data_AF-A0A2W4LFV9-F1
#
_entry.id   AF-A0A2W4LFV9-F1
#
_cell.length_a   1.000
_cell.length_b   1.000
_cell.length_c   1.000
_cell.angle_alpha   90.00
_cell.angle_beta   90.00
_cell.angle_gamma   90.00
#
_symmetry.space_group_name_H-M   'P 1'
#
loop_
_entity.id
_entity.type
_entity.pdbx_description
1 polymer ?
#
loop_
_entity_poly.entity_id
_entity_poly.type
_entity_poly.pdbx_seq_one_letter_code
_entity_poly.pdbx_strand_id
1 'polypeptide(L)'
;TTRDPQTVRQTLHAVMDDSWRTYERYTAPLGVGFMVSPGTHYGPDVDGYEYSPWGTYHFADRDGVGVDRTRATGTGYTGQYPSPWAEIYESLERCPDELLLFFHHVPYSHKLHSGSTVIQHIYDTHFAGVDEVVEMRRRWHELAGLIDPAVDARVRELLDEQLRCAVEWRDQINTYFFRKSGVPDAHGRRIY
;
A
#
# COMPACT_ATOMS: atom_id res chain seq x y z
N THR A 1 21.02 30.31 -2.98
CA THR A 1 21.88 29.47 -2.12
C THR A 1 21.20 29.35 -0.77
N THR A 2 20.88 28.11 -0.34
CA THR A 2 20.22 27.85 0.96
C THR A 2 21.14 28.29 2.11
N ARG A 3 20.56 28.91 3.15
CA ARG A 3 21.28 29.38 4.34
C ARG A 3 21.69 28.23 5.27
N ASP A 4 21.08 27.05 5.11
CA ASP A 4 21.40 25.84 5.88
C ASP A 4 21.26 24.59 4.99
N PRO A 5 22.31 24.24 4.24
CA PRO A 5 22.30 23.07 3.35
C PRO A 5 22.19 21.74 4.10
N GLN A 6 22.60 21.67 5.38
CA GLN A 6 22.61 20.43 6.14
C GLN A 6 21.19 20.06 6.58
N THR A 7 20.44 21.03 7.13
CA THR A 7 19.03 20.84 7.51
C THR A 7 18.17 20.48 6.31
N VAL A 8 18.38 21.18 5.18
CA VAL A 8 17.69 20.84 3.92
C VAL A 8 17.99 19.41 3.48
N ARG A 9 19.26 18.99 3.47
CA ARG A 9 19.66 17.63 3.07
C ARG A 9 19.03 16.58 3.99
N GLN A 10 19.10 16.76 5.30
CA GLN A 10 18.55 15.81 6.27
C GLN A 10 17.04 15.66 6.11
N THR A 11 16.33 16.77 5.91
CA THR A 11 14.88 16.76 5.70
C THR A 11 14.50 16.10 4.38
N LEU A 12 15.27 16.32 3.30
CA LEU A 12 15.05 15.65 2.02
C LEU A 12 15.19 14.14 2.17
N HIS A 13 16.24 13.63 2.81
CA HIS A 13 16.38 12.20 3.08
C HIS A 13 15.21 11.67 3.92
N ALA A 14 14.85 12.40 4.97
CA ALA A 14 13.75 12.07 5.87
C ALA A 14 12.36 12.03 5.21
N VAL A 15 12.19 12.60 4.00
CA VAL A 15 10.97 12.55 3.19
C VAL A 15 11.12 11.57 2.03
N MET A 16 12.25 11.60 1.32
CA MET A 16 12.45 10.87 0.07
C MET A 16 12.77 9.40 0.27
N ASP A 17 13.61 9.05 1.26
CA ASP A 17 14.12 7.69 1.42
C ASP A 17 12.98 6.68 1.70
N ASP A 18 11.92 7.11 2.40
CA ASP A 18 10.75 6.28 2.73
C ASP A 18 9.51 6.56 1.85
N SER A 19 9.58 7.52 0.93
CA SER A 19 8.42 7.98 0.15
C SER A 19 7.67 6.88 -0.61
N TRP A 20 8.41 5.95 -1.23
CA TRP A 20 7.83 4.80 -1.93
C TRP A 20 7.08 3.88 -0.96
N ARG A 21 7.70 3.56 0.18
CA ARG A 21 7.11 2.68 1.19
C ARG A 21 5.85 3.31 1.79
N THR A 22 5.89 4.61 2.08
CA THR A 22 4.70 5.34 2.55
C THR A 22 3.58 5.29 1.53
N TYR A 23 3.86 5.46 0.24
CA TYR A 23 2.85 5.32 -0.82
C TYR A 23 2.28 3.90 -0.90
N GLU A 24 3.13 2.88 -0.85
CA GLU A 24 2.71 1.47 -0.84
C GLU A 24 1.78 1.17 0.35
N ARG A 25 2.09 1.67 1.53
CA ARG A 25 1.32 1.40 2.76
C ARG A 25 -0.17 1.74 2.66
N TYR A 26 -0.51 2.86 2.02
CA TYR A 26 -1.89 3.27 1.87
C TYR A 26 -2.49 2.88 0.52
N THR A 27 -1.81 2.12 -0.34
CA THR A 27 -2.36 1.67 -1.62
C THR A 27 -2.56 0.15 -1.65
N ALA A 28 -2.41 -0.51 -2.80
CA ALA A 28 -2.74 -1.92 -2.94
C ALA A 28 -1.85 -2.81 -2.04
N PRO A 29 -2.43 -3.65 -1.18
CA PRO A 29 -1.68 -4.37 -0.16
C PRO A 29 -0.92 -5.59 -0.71
N LEU A 30 0.20 -5.93 -0.07
CA LEU A 30 0.88 -7.23 -0.17
C LEU A 30 1.12 -7.70 -1.62
N GLY A 31 1.46 -6.74 -2.50
CA GLY A 31 1.84 -7.00 -3.87
C GLY A 31 0.71 -7.26 -4.86
N VAL A 32 -0.57 -7.24 -4.45
CA VAL A 32 -1.69 -7.59 -5.35
C VAL A 32 -1.84 -6.59 -6.52
N GLY A 33 -1.44 -5.33 -6.30
CA GLY A 33 -1.50 -4.26 -7.28
C GLY A 33 -2.94 -3.80 -7.60
N PHE A 34 -3.06 -2.94 -8.62
CA PHE A 34 -4.33 -2.37 -9.07
C PHE A 34 -5.06 -1.60 -7.96
N MET A 35 -6.36 -1.85 -7.74
CA MET A 35 -7.23 -1.07 -6.86
C MET A 35 -7.27 0.44 -7.20
N VAL A 36 -7.03 0.78 -8.47
CA VAL A 36 -7.00 2.17 -8.98
C VAL A 36 -8.23 2.49 -9.82
N SER A 37 -8.63 3.75 -9.81
CA SER A 37 -9.69 4.29 -10.68
C SER A 37 -9.45 3.95 -12.16
N PRO A 38 -10.41 3.32 -12.85
CA PRO A 38 -10.27 3.02 -14.27
C PRO A 38 -10.09 4.26 -15.14
N GLY A 39 -9.19 4.16 -16.12
CA GLY A 39 -8.91 5.21 -17.10
C GLY A 39 -7.96 6.30 -16.61
N THR A 40 -8.16 6.85 -15.41
CA THR A 40 -7.27 7.87 -14.84
C THR A 40 -6.09 7.27 -14.07
N HIS A 41 -6.27 6.07 -13.53
CA HIS A 41 -5.32 5.37 -12.66
C HIS A 41 -4.93 6.14 -11.40
N TYR A 42 -5.71 7.17 -11.04
CA TYR A 42 -5.46 8.04 -9.90
C TYR A 42 -6.58 7.90 -8.86
N GLY A 43 -6.18 7.60 -7.63
CA GLY A 43 -7.10 7.37 -6.52
C GLY A 43 -7.62 5.92 -6.42
N PRO A 44 -8.22 5.57 -5.29
CA PRO A 44 -8.71 4.22 -4.99
C PRO A 44 -9.99 3.88 -5.77
N ASP A 45 -9.99 2.72 -6.40
CA ASP A 45 -11.20 2.01 -6.81
C ASP A 45 -10.91 0.51 -6.74
N VAL A 46 -11.27 -0.10 -5.59
CA VAL A 46 -10.82 -1.47 -5.26
C VAL A 46 -11.25 -2.45 -6.34
N ASP A 47 -12.54 -2.47 -6.68
CA ASP A 47 -13.10 -3.34 -7.72
C ASP A 47 -13.01 -2.72 -9.14
N GLY A 48 -12.31 -1.59 -9.31
CA GLY A 48 -12.36 -0.78 -10.54
C GLY A 48 -12.10 -1.58 -11.82
N TYR A 49 -11.16 -2.52 -11.77
CA TYR A 49 -10.87 -3.43 -12.87
C TYR A 49 -11.22 -4.91 -12.62
N GLU A 50 -11.81 -5.23 -11.47
CA GLU A 50 -12.02 -6.61 -11.01
C GLU A 50 -12.90 -7.44 -11.96
N TYR A 51 -13.85 -6.79 -12.65
CA TYR A 51 -14.77 -7.43 -13.60
C TYR A 51 -14.54 -6.99 -15.06
N SER A 52 -13.40 -6.37 -15.33
CA SER A 52 -13.02 -5.86 -16.64
C SER A 52 -12.20 -6.88 -17.46
N PRO A 53 -12.03 -6.72 -18.79
CA PRO A 53 -11.31 -7.71 -19.61
C PRO A 53 -9.78 -7.57 -19.56
N TRP A 54 -9.20 -6.82 -18.61
CA TRP A 54 -7.77 -6.47 -18.62
C TRP A 54 -6.85 -7.51 -17.95
N GLY A 55 -7.39 -8.52 -17.26
CA GLY A 55 -6.57 -9.56 -16.63
C GLY A 55 -5.98 -9.15 -15.26
N THR A 56 -6.62 -8.23 -14.55
CA THR A 56 -6.04 -7.48 -13.43
C THR A 56 -6.93 -7.59 -12.20
N TYR A 57 -6.94 -8.80 -11.63
CA TYR A 57 -7.90 -9.21 -10.61
C TYR A 57 -7.21 -9.50 -9.28
N HIS A 58 -7.90 -9.20 -8.17
CA HIS A 58 -7.45 -9.50 -6.81
C HIS A 58 -8.31 -10.57 -6.13
N PHE A 59 -9.46 -10.97 -6.70
CA PHE A 59 -10.33 -12.06 -6.22
C PHE A 59 -10.73 -11.93 -4.75
N ALA A 60 -11.02 -10.70 -4.31
CA ALA A 60 -11.45 -10.45 -2.94
C ALA A 60 -12.92 -10.90 -2.75
N ASP A 61 -13.12 -11.85 -1.84
CA ASP A 61 -14.43 -12.30 -1.41
C ASP A 61 -14.61 -12.08 0.10
N ARG A 62 -15.61 -12.72 0.69
CA ARG A 62 -15.94 -12.56 2.11
C ARG A 62 -14.98 -13.29 3.06
N ASP A 63 -14.20 -14.23 2.55
CA ASP A 63 -13.33 -15.12 3.32
C ASP A 63 -11.84 -14.84 3.06
N GLY A 64 -11.47 -14.32 1.88
CA GLY A 64 -10.09 -14.05 1.52
C GLY A 64 -9.88 -13.13 0.31
N VAL A 65 -8.61 -13.00 -0.09
CA VAL A 65 -8.14 -12.17 -1.21
C VAL A 65 -6.81 -12.71 -1.75
N GLY A 66 -6.45 -12.35 -2.97
CA GLY A 66 -5.16 -12.63 -3.61
C GLY A 66 -5.33 -13.47 -4.88
N VAL A 67 -4.24 -13.76 -5.58
CA VAL A 67 -4.29 -14.55 -6.81
C VAL A 67 -3.51 -15.83 -6.61
N ASP A 68 -4.16 -16.99 -6.79
CA ASP A 68 -3.44 -18.26 -6.78
C ASP A 68 -2.59 -18.42 -8.04
N ARG A 69 -1.30 -18.11 -7.91
CA ARG A 69 -0.28 -18.22 -8.96
C ARG A 69 0.63 -19.43 -8.76
N THR A 70 0.32 -20.29 -7.80
CA THR A 70 1.05 -21.52 -7.53
C THR A 70 0.87 -22.55 -8.64
N ARG A 71 1.79 -23.51 -8.74
CA ARG A 71 1.66 -24.68 -9.64
C ARG A 71 0.70 -25.73 -9.08
N ALA A 72 0.63 -25.84 -7.77
CA ALA A 72 -0.18 -26.86 -7.11
C ALA A 72 -1.68 -26.70 -7.39
N THR A 73 -2.20 -25.47 -7.31
CA THR A 73 -3.64 -25.20 -7.38
C THR A 73 -4.01 -24.00 -8.26
N GLY A 74 -3.03 -23.17 -8.61
CA GLY A 74 -3.25 -21.91 -9.31
C GLY A 74 -2.92 -21.93 -10.80
N THR A 75 -2.51 -20.75 -11.29
CA THR A 75 -2.14 -20.55 -12.70
C THR A 75 -0.80 -21.15 -13.09
N GLY A 76 0.02 -21.59 -12.14
CA GLY A 76 1.37 -22.14 -12.37
C GLY A 76 2.44 -21.11 -12.70
N TYR A 77 2.17 -19.81 -12.50
CA TYR A 77 3.10 -18.71 -12.82
C TYR A 77 4.42 -18.79 -12.02
N THR A 78 4.39 -19.27 -10.78
CA THR A 78 5.62 -19.54 -9.99
C THR A 78 6.61 -20.45 -10.72
N GLY A 79 6.13 -21.37 -11.56
CA GLY A 79 6.95 -22.28 -12.37
C GLY A 79 7.75 -21.61 -13.48
N GLN A 80 7.51 -20.32 -13.75
CA GLN A 80 8.29 -19.54 -14.72
C GLN A 80 9.61 -19.02 -14.14
N TYR A 81 9.76 -19.02 -12.82
CA TYR A 81 10.99 -18.58 -12.16
C TYR A 81 12.02 -19.72 -12.09
N PRO A 82 13.32 -19.41 -12.08
CA PRO A 82 14.35 -20.40 -11.74
C PRO A 82 14.37 -20.68 -10.23
N SER A 83 14.96 -21.80 -9.83
CA SER A 83 15.29 -22.06 -8.42
C SER A 83 16.31 -21.04 -7.92
N PRO A 84 16.21 -20.54 -6.66
CA PRO A 84 15.26 -20.94 -5.61
C PRO A 84 13.91 -20.22 -5.62
N TRP A 85 13.71 -19.28 -6.55
CA TRP A 85 12.55 -18.37 -6.52
C TRP A 85 11.23 -19.04 -6.83
N ALA A 86 11.22 -20.01 -7.75
CA ALA A 86 10.04 -20.83 -7.98
C ALA A 86 9.57 -21.49 -6.68
N GLU A 87 10.47 -22.09 -5.90
CA GLU A 87 10.09 -22.76 -4.66
C GLU A 87 9.72 -21.75 -3.55
N ILE A 88 10.40 -20.60 -3.48
CA ILE A 88 10.10 -19.54 -2.49
C ILE A 88 8.69 -18.99 -2.71
N TYR A 89 8.36 -18.59 -3.95
CA TYR A 89 7.05 -18.02 -4.25
C TYR A 89 5.93 -19.08 -4.23
N GLU A 90 6.23 -20.34 -4.55
CA GLU A 90 5.27 -21.46 -4.43
C GLU A 90 4.87 -21.75 -2.98
N SER A 91 5.75 -21.48 -2.01
CA SER A 91 5.55 -21.87 -0.62
C SER A 91 4.84 -20.77 0.14
N LEU A 92 3.63 -21.06 0.61
CA LEU A 92 2.86 -20.13 1.45
C LEU A 92 3.61 -19.73 2.74
N GLU A 93 4.46 -20.63 3.27
CA GLU A 93 5.28 -20.36 4.46
C GLU A 93 6.48 -19.45 4.18
N ARG A 94 7.03 -19.49 2.95
CA ARG A 94 8.29 -18.79 2.61
C ARG A 94 8.09 -17.59 1.69
N CYS A 95 6.94 -17.44 1.05
CA CYS A 95 6.62 -16.32 0.19
C CYS A 95 6.70 -15.02 1.01
N PRO A 96 7.51 -14.03 0.60
CA PRO A 96 7.61 -12.77 1.33
C PRO A 96 6.25 -12.07 1.43
N ASP A 97 5.94 -11.52 2.61
CA ASP A 97 4.66 -10.83 2.87
C ASP A 97 4.34 -9.79 1.79
N GLU A 98 5.33 -9.00 1.36
CA GLU A 98 5.18 -7.93 0.37
C GLU A 98 4.75 -8.40 -1.04
N LEU A 99 4.80 -9.71 -1.31
CA LEU A 99 4.35 -10.32 -2.57
C LEU A 99 3.29 -11.41 -2.36
N LEU A 100 2.80 -11.60 -1.13
CA LEU A 100 1.94 -12.71 -0.77
C LEU A 100 0.68 -12.77 -1.64
N LEU A 101 -0.05 -11.65 -1.77
CA LEU A 101 -1.32 -11.62 -2.51
C LEU A 101 -1.11 -11.61 -4.03
N PHE A 102 0.12 -11.35 -4.48
CA PHE A 102 0.49 -11.61 -5.85
C PHE A 102 0.59 -13.13 -6.12
N PHE A 103 1.10 -13.93 -5.19
CA PHE A 103 1.33 -15.35 -5.44
C PHE A 103 0.26 -16.30 -4.92
N HIS A 104 -0.47 -15.90 -3.89
CA HIS A 104 -1.41 -16.75 -3.17
C HIS A 104 -2.77 -16.07 -3.00
N HIS A 105 -3.85 -16.84 -3.12
CA HIS A 105 -5.15 -16.48 -2.55
C HIS A 105 -5.22 -17.06 -1.14
N VAL A 106 -5.49 -16.21 -0.14
CA VAL A 106 -5.40 -16.59 1.28
C VAL A 106 -6.61 -16.06 2.06
N PRO A 107 -7.02 -16.75 3.14
CA PRO A 107 -8.04 -16.22 4.03
C PRO A 107 -7.56 -14.96 4.74
N TYR A 108 -8.47 -14.06 5.06
CA TYR A 108 -8.18 -12.81 5.80
C TYR A 108 -7.46 -13.05 7.15
N SER A 109 -7.68 -14.21 7.77
CA SER A 109 -7.05 -14.63 9.02
C SER A 109 -5.64 -15.22 8.86
N HIS A 110 -5.13 -15.37 7.64
CA HIS A 110 -3.77 -15.86 7.40
C HIS A 110 -2.75 -14.96 8.10
N LYS A 111 -1.81 -15.55 8.84
CA LYS A 111 -0.77 -14.81 9.57
C LYS A 111 0.45 -14.60 8.69
N LEU A 112 0.80 -13.34 8.52
CA LEU A 112 2.02 -12.87 7.88
C LEU A 112 3.25 -13.19 8.74
N HIS A 113 4.46 -13.08 8.17
CA HIS A 113 5.72 -13.22 8.92
C HIS A 113 5.86 -12.17 10.02
N SER A 114 5.26 -10.99 9.82
CA SER A 114 5.15 -9.96 10.86
C SER A 114 4.31 -10.37 12.09
N GLY A 115 3.52 -11.45 11.97
CA GLY A 115 2.61 -11.95 12.99
C GLY A 115 1.19 -11.37 12.92
N SER A 116 0.96 -10.30 12.15
CA SER A 116 -0.38 -9.77 11.89
C SER A 116 -1.15 -10.68 10.92
N THR A 117 -2.47 -10.73 11.05
CA THR A 117 -3.31 -11.32 9.99
C THR A 117 -3.31 -10.43 8.74
N VAL A 118 -3.57 -10.99 7.55
CA VAL A 118 -3.72 -10.21 6.30
C VAL A 118 -4.67 -9.03 6.47
N ILE A 119 -5.88 -9.25 7.03
CA ILE A 119 -6.86 -8.17 7.19
C ILE A 119 -6.39 -7.06 8.13
N GLN A 120 -5.78 -7.44 9.26
CA GLN A 120 -5.22 -6.47 10.20
C GLN A 120 -4.04 -5.71 9.59
N HIS A 121 -3.19 -6.37 8.80
CA HIS A 121 -2.10 -5.72 8.08
C HIS A 121 -2.61 -4.64 7.13
N ILE A 122 -3.66 -4.96 6.36
CA ILE A 122 -4.32 -3.98 5.47
C ILE A 122 -4.74 -2.76 6.27
N TYR A 123 -5.46 -2.93 7.39
CA TYR A 123 -5.85 -1.79 8.22
C TYR A 123 -4.65 -1.01 8.74
N ASP A 124 -3.67 -1.71 9.31
CA ASP A 124 -2.49 -1.11 9.95
C ASP A 124 -1.68 -0.26 8.98
N THR A 125 -1.39 -0.76 7.78
CA THR A 125 -0.60 -0.01 6.80
C THR A 125 -1.36 1.20 6.29
N HIS A 126 -2.68 1.08 6.06
CA HIS A 126 -3.47 2.20 5.55
C HIS A 126 -3.58 3.34 6.57
N PHE A 127 -3.70 3.03 7.86
CA PHE A 127 -3.60 4.05 8.91
C PHE A 127 -2.19 4.63 9.01
N ALA A 128 -1.16 3.77 9.10
CA ALA A 128 0.23 4.21 9.24
C ALA A 128 0.71 5.04 8.06
N GLY A 129 0.28 4.73 6.83
CA GLY A 129 0.62 5.49 5.63
C GLY A 129 0.11 6.92 5.69
N VAL A 130 -1.10 7.15 6.21
CA VAL A 130 -1.61 8.52 6.42
C VAL A 130 -0.78 9.25 7.47
N ASP A 131 -0.45 8.60 8.58
CA ASP A 131 0.36 9.20 9.64
C ASP A 131 1.77 9.56 9.14
N GLU A 132 2.37 8.72 8.29
CA GLU A 132 3.65 9.00 7.64
C GLU A 132 3.58 10.20 6.69
N VAL A 133 2.51 10.36 5.90
CA VAL A 133 2.32 11.56 5.04
C VAL A 133 2.13 12.83 5.89
N VAL A 134 1.40 12.76 7.01
CA VAL A 134 1.28 13.88 7.95
C VAL A 134 2.65 14.30 8.46
N GLU A 135 3.51 13.35 8.81
CA GLU A 135 4.87 13.61 9.28
C GLU A 135 5.78 14.16 8.17
N MET A 136 5.71 13.63 6.94
CA MET A 136 6.44 14.18 5.78
C MET A 136 6.09 15.64 5.55
N ARG A 137 4.80 15.97 5.60
CA ARG A 137 4.29 17.32 5.49
C ARG A 137 4.82 18.20 6.62
N ARG A 138 4.79 17.73 7.86
CA ARG A 138 5.34 18.46 9.03
C ARG A 138 6.83 18.76 8.86
N ARG A 139 7.63 17.77 8.44
CA ARG A 139 9.07 17.92 8.18
C ARG A 139 9.35 18.93 7.06
N TRP A 140 8.61 18.85 5.96
CA TRP A 140 8.74 19.85 4.88
C TRP A 140 8.42 21.26 5.38
N HIS A 141 7.41 21.42 6.25
CA HIS A 141 7.04 22.71 6.80
C HIS A 141 8.21 23.39 7.56
N GLU A 142 9.08 22.62 8.21
CA GLU A 142 10.25 23.10 8.95
C GLU A 142 11.33 23.73 8.04
N LEU A 143 11.27 23.49 6.73
CA LEU A 143 12.19 24.11 5.75
C LEU A 143 11.79 25.53 5.31
N ALA A 144 10.72 26.10 5.88
CA ALA A 144 10.26 27.44 5.56
C ALA A 144 11.41 28.47 5.63
N GLY A 145 11.60 29.22 4.54
CA GLY A 145 12.66 30.23 4.44
C GLY A 145 14.07 29.69 4.17
N LEU A 146 14.26 28.36 4.11
CA LEU A 146 15.52 27.72 3.68
C LEU A 146 15.51 27.30 2.21
N ILE A 147 14.31 27.19 1.62
CA ILE A 147 14.06 26.80 0.23
C ILE A 147 13.56 28.01 -0.57
N ASP A 148 13.79 28.01 -1.88
CA ASP A 148 13.19 29.00 -2.78
C ASP A 148 11.65 29.04 -2.59
N PRO A 149 11.04 30.22 -2.39
CA PRO A 149 9.62 30.31 -2.05
C PRO A 149 8.67 29.68 -3.06
N ALA A 150 9.00 29.69 -4.36
CA ALA A 150 8.15 29.07 -5.37
C ALA A 150 8.23 27.54 -5.32
N VAL A 151 9.43 26.99 -5.03
CA VAL A 151 9.61 25.55 -4.81
C VAL A 151 8.91 25.10 -3.54
N ASP A 152 9.07 25.84 -2.44
CA ASP A 152 8.42 25.54 -1.15
C ASP A 152 6.89 25.52 -1.27
N ALA A 153 6.31 26.56 -1.88
CA ALA A 153 4.87 26.63 -2.10
C ALA A 153 4.33 25.45 -2.92
N ARG A 154 5.00 25.09 -4.02
CA ARG A 154 4.60 23.98 -4.88
C ARG A 154 4.67 22.62 -4.15
N VAL A 155 5.72 22.38 -3.38
CA VAL A 155 5.85 21.10 -2.66
C VAL A 155 4.83 21.00 -1.53
N ARG A 156 4.51 22.11 -0.83
CA ARG A 156 3.42 22.13 0.16
C ARG A 156 2.08 21.76 -0.46
N GLU A 157 1.74 22.35 -1.61
CA GLU A 157 0.51 22.04 -2.34
C GLU A 157 0.44 20.55 -2.71
N LEU A 158 1.54 19.97 -3.20
CA LEU A 158 1.61 18.54 -3.55
C LEU A 158 1.51 17.63 -2.32
N LEU A 159 2.08 18.01 -1.18
CA LEU A 159 1.97 17.27 0.08
C LEU A 159 0.56 17.37 0.70
N ASP A 160 -0.12 18.51 0.53
CA ASP A 160 -1.53 18.67 0.89
C ASP A 160 -2.41 17.73 0.05
N GLU A 161 -2.17 17.67 -1.26
CA GLU A 161 -2.89 16.75 -2.15
C GLU A 161 -2.57 15.28 -1.82
N GLN A 162 -1.29 14.96 -1.55
CA GLN A 162 -0.91 13.61 -1.12
C GLN A 162 -1.64 13.19 0.16
N LEU A 163 -1.77 14.09 1.15
CA LEU A 163 -2.51 13.81 2.38
C LEU A 163 -3.99 13.55 2.11
N ARG A 164 -4.62 14.39 1.27
CA ARG A 164 -6.02 14.20 0.85
C ARG A 164 -6.20 12.82 0.21
N CYS A 165 -5.32 12.45 -0.72
CA CYS A 165 -5.34 11.15 -1.38
C CYS A 165 -5.08 9.99 -0.42
N ALA A 166 -4.09 10.07 0.46
CA ALA A 166 -3.78 9.00 1.40
C ALA A 166 -4.96 8.72 2.34
N VAL A 167 -5.68 9.76 2.78
CA VAL A 167 -6.92 9.63 3.56
C VAL A 167 -8.02 8.94 2.76
N GLU A 168 -8.23 9.35 1.50
CA GLU A 168 -9.23 8.74 0.62
C GLU A 168 -8.93 7.26 0.36
N TRP A 169 -7.68 6.93 0.06
CA TRP A 169 -7.20 5.56 -0.09
C TRP A 169 -7.42 4.72 1.17
N ARG A 170 -6.98 5.21 2.34
CA ARG A 170 -7.18 4.52 3.62
C ARG A 170 -8.65 4.21 3.85
N ASP A 171 -9.51 5.21 3.71
CA ASP A 171 -10.93 5.05 4.05
C ASP A 171 -11.63 4.12 3.07
N GLN A 172 -11.34 4.20 1.76
CA GLN A 172 -11.93 3.31 0.75
C GLN A 172 -11.47 1.86 0.93
N ILE A 173 -10.17 1.63 1.09
CA ILE A 173 -9.62 0.28 1.23
C ILE A 173 -10.10 -0.37 2.54
N ASN A 174 -9.97 0.34 3.67
CA ASN A 174 -10.39 -0.20 4.96
C ASN A 174 -11.89 -0.51 4.99
N THR A 175 -12.71 0.39 4.44
CA THR A 175 -14.17 0.19 4.35
C THR A 175 -14.52 -0.98 3.46
N TYR A 176 -13.89 -1.10 2.29
CA TYR A 176 -14.10 -2.23 1.37
C TYR A 176 -13.80 -3.56 2.06
N PHE A 177 -12.62 -3.69 2.65
CA PHE A 177 -12.19 -4.93 3.30
C PHE A 177 -12.95 -5.23 4.58
N PHE A 178 -13.40 -4.21 5.33
CA PHE A 178 -14.33 -4.40 6.45
C PHE A 178 -15.68 -4.95 5.99
N ARG A 179 -16.27 -4.38 4.93
CA ARG A 179 -17.55 -4.85 4.38
C ARG A 179 -17.48 -6.27 3.83
N LYS A 180 -16.35 -6.67 3.25
CA LYS A 180 -16.10 -8.03 2.76
C LYS A 180 -15.89 -9.01 3.90
N SER A 181 -14.90 -8.74 4.76
CA SER A 181 -14.43 -9.70 5.77
C SER A 181 -15.31 -9.77 7.01
N GLY A 182 -15.98 -8.66 7.38
CA GLY A 182 -16.69 -8.51 8.65
C GLY A 182 -15.77 -8.49 9.89
N VAL A 183 -14.44 -8.42 9.71
CA VAL A 183 -13.47 -8.43 10.81
C VAL A 183 -13.22 -7.01 11.30
N PRO A 184 -13.49 -6.68 12.58
CA PRO A 184 -13.22 -5.33 13.10
C PRO A 184 -11.72 -5.07 13.25
N ASP A 185 -11.32 -3.79 13.12
CA ASP A 185 -9.95 -3.36 13.42
C ASP A 185 -9.59 -3.65 14.89
N ALA A 186 -8.48 -4.34 15.13
CA ALA A 186 -8.02 -4.72 16.47
C ALA A 186 -7.72 -3.51 17.37
N HIS A 187 -7.41 -2.35 16.78
CA HIS A 187 -7.14 -1.11 17.49
C HIS A 187 -8.37 -0.22 17.69
N GLY A 188 -9.54 -0.61 17.16
CA GLY A 188 -10.78 0.16 17.29
C GLY A 188 -10.74 1.53 16.59
N ARG A 189 -9.86 1.71 15.60
CA ARG A 189 -9.81 2.95 14.80
C ARG A 189 -11.05 3.04 13.91
N ARG A 190 -11.39 4.27 13.51
CA ARG A 190 -12.58 4.53 12.69
C ARG A 190 -12.43 3.91 11.30
N ILE A 191 -13.31 2.96 10.97
CA ILE A 191 -13.62 2.51 9.60
C ILE A 191 -15.08 2.92 9.32
N TYR A 192 -15.37 3.40 8.11
CA TYR A 192 -16.67 3.99 7.74
C TYR A 192 -17.65 2.98 7.12
#